data_AF-A0A450SGZ1-F1
#
_entry.id   AF-A0A450SGZ1-F1
#
_cell.length_a   1.000
_cell.length_b   1.000
_cell.length_c   1.000
_cell.angle_alpha   90.00
_cell.angle_beta   90.00
_cell.angle_gamma   90.00
#
_symmetry.space_group_name_H-M   'P 1'
#
loop_
_entity.id
_entity.type
_entity.pdbx_description
1 polymer ?
#
loop_
_entity_poly.entity_id
_entity_poly.type
_entity_poly.pdbx_seq_one_letter_code
_entity_poly.pdbx_strand_id
1 'polypeptide(L)'
;MNRLRTTGKKILRRFYVYSGFRHIREMAQCRELNAPDYKKPPTLPLWIVGIYAALYGIASTHYEATLDRVENRMSALASQLSTGNDDAFKRLIEQIPRIQGMKTPPEPKLLQPFSIFFPLLSEEPNPEILEWTQETIESWQDRLAKLRPAGVDLAGINLSGAMLQETDLSGLDLDKANLFGAELDRANLSGTRFREANLSRARLAEADLSGADLYRANLFRTELDRANLSGIRFLEADLSKARLADANLSDANLHRANLSGAELNRADFSEAKLLDANLSRAELSGIQNWKEIKYIRGTNILGVVDAPEGFREWALERGAVEMETEAWMAKHSGL
;
A
#
# COMPACT_ATOMS: atom_id res chain seq x y z
N MET A 1 -0.22 60.39 -7.67
CA MET A 1 0.52 59.87 -6.49
C MET A 1 -0.11 60.16 -5.11
N ASN A 2 -1.08 61.08 -4.94
CA ASN A 2 -1.66 61.41 -3.61
C ASN A 2 -2.85 60.55 -3.12
N ARG A 3 -3.54 59.78 -3.98
CA ARG A 3 -4.66 58.89 -3.56
C ARG A 3 -4.19 57.54 -2.98
N LEU A 4 -3.04 57.02 -3.42
CA LEU A 4 -2.49 55.74 -2.90
C LEU A 4 -1.91 55.90 -1.48
N ARG A 5 -1.30 57.07 -1.18
CA ARG A 5 -0.76 57.40 0.16
C ARG A 5 -1.83 57.56 1.25
N THR A 6 -3.02 58.04 0.90
CA THR A 6 -4.15 58.23 1.85
C THR A 6 -4.91 56.93 2.12
N THR A 7 -5.05 56.05 1.12
CA THR A 7 -5.65 54.72 1.29
C THR A 7 -4.76 53.80 2.14
N GLY A 8 -3.45 53.79 1.90
CA GLY A 8 -2.49 53.04 2.72
C GLY A 8 -2.50 53.46 4.20
N LYS A 9 -2.55 54.77 4.48
CA LYS A 9 -2.69 55.29 5.85
C LYS A 9 -4.01 54.92 6.51
N LYS A 10 -5.13 54.85 5.77
CA LYS A 10 -6.42 54.40 6.31
C LYS A 10 -6.43 52.90 6.62
N ILE A 11 -5.78 52.08 5.79
CA ILE A 11 -5.64 50.64 6.02
C ILE A 11 -4.73 50.38 7.21
N LEU A 12 -3.55 51.01 7.28
CA LEU A 12 -2.66 50.92 8.45
C LEU A 12 -3.33 51.42 9.73
N ARG A 13 -4.15 52.48 9.67
CA ARG A 13 -4.90 52.98 10.82
C ARG A 13 -5.99 52.02 11.25
N ARG A 14 -6.70 51.38 10.30
CA ARG A 14 -7.67 50.32 10.60
C ARG A 14 -6.95 49.10 11.20
N PHE A 15 -5.84 48.68 10.63
CA PHE A 15 -5.02 47.60 11.17
C PHE A 15 -4.58 47.95 12.59
N TYR A 16 -3.99 49.12 12.84
CA TYR A 16 -3.61 49.57 14.17
C TYR A 16 -4.79 49.61 15.16
N VAL A 17 -5.93 50.16 14.76
CA VAL A 17 -7.14 50.30 15.61
C VAL A 17 -7.78 48.95 15.95
N TYR A 18 -7.73 47.98 15.02
CA TYR A 18 -8.29 46.64 15.19
C TYR A 18 -7.24 45.57 15.56
N SER A 19 -5.96 45.93 15.60
CA SER A 19 -4.85 45.05 16.02
C SER A 19 -4.60 45.15 17.53
N GLY A 20 -4.02 44.09 18.09
CA GLY A 20 -3.60 44.03 19.49
C GLY A 20 -2.50 45.02 19.88
N PHE A 21 -1.80 45.61 18.90
CA PHE A 21 -0.74 46.59 19.12
C PHE A 21 -1.23 47.85 19.85
N ARG A 22 -2.46 48.31 19.55
CA ARG A 22 -3.06 49.43 20.28
C ARG A 22 -3.30 49.06 21.74
N HIS A 23 -3.77 47.85 22.01
CA HIS A 23 -4.05 47.38 23.37
C HIS A 23 -2.77 47.20 24.21
N ILE A 24 -1.72 46.61 23.64
CA ILE A 24 -0.41 46.46 24.30
C ILE A 24 0.19 47.83 24.65
N ARG A 25 0.14 48.79 23.71
CA ARG A 25 0.61 50.15 23.96
C ARG A 25 -0.23 50.90 25.00
N GLU A 26 -1.55 50.67 25.02
CA GLU A 26 -2.46 51.30 25.98
C GLU A 26 -2.33 50.68 27.39
N MET A 27 -2.02 49.38 27.50
CA MET A 27 -1.73 48.69 28.78
C MET A 27 -0.35 49.07 29.36
N ALA A 28 0.65 49.33 28.51
CA ALA A 28 1.99 49.74 28.95
C ALA A 28 2.08 51.19 29.45
N GLN A 29 1.02 51.98 29.28
CA GLN A 29 0.93 53.35 29.81
C GLN A 29 0.12 53.33 31.11
N CYS A 30 0.72 53.73 32.23
CA CYS A 30 -0.04 54.00 33.47
C CYS A 30 -1.11 55.05 33.18
N ARG A 31 -2.38 54.74 33.48
CA ARG A 31 -3.53 55.63 33.26
C ARG A 31 -4.48 55.65 34.45
N GLU A 32 -5.17 56.78 34.60
CA GLU A 32 -6.28 56.95 35.53
C GLU A 32 -7.48 56.07 35.14
N LEU A 33 -8.08 55.40 36.12
CA LEU A 33 -9.27 54.56 35.94
C LEU A 33 -10.47 55.44 35.50
N ASN A 34 -11.16 55.05 34.42
CA ASN A 34 -12.48 55.55 33.97
C ASN A 34 -12.56 56.90 33.22
N ALA A 35 -11.68 57.18 32.27
CA ALA A 35 -11.86 58.33 31.35
C ALA A 35 -13.13 58.19 30.45
N PRO A 36 -13.96 59.24 30.29
CA PRO A 36 -15.27 59.17 29.63
C PRO A 36 -15.25 58.93 28.11
N ASP A 37 -14.10 59.09 27.46
CA ASP A 37 -13.89 58.83 26.02
C ASP A 37 -13.35 57.41 25.74
N TYR A 38 -13.25 56.57 26.77
CA TYR A 38 -12.73 55.21 26.66
C TYR A 38 -13.70 54.27 25.92
N LYS A 39 -13.36 53.91 24.68
CA LYS A 39 -13.96 52.77 23.98
C LYS A 39 -13.09 51.53 24.20
N LYS A 40 -13.63 50.52 24.91
CA LYS A 40 -12.98 49.21 25.02
C LYS A 40 -12.58 48.73 23.63
N PRO A 41 -11.33 48.32 23.41
CA PRO A 41 -10.92 47.74 22.14
C PRO A 41 -11.79 46.51 21.86
N PRO A 42 -12.04 46.16 20.58
CA PRO A 42 -12.71 44.91 20.24
C PRO A 42 -11.84 43.77 20.77
N THR A 43 -12.22 43.21 21.91
CA THR A 43 -11.50 42.13 22.58
C THR A 43 -11.75 40.80 21.86
N LEU A 44 -12.92 40.63 21.23
CA LEU A 44 -13.30 39.38 20.56
C LEU A 44 -12.29 38.95 19.47
N PRO A 45 -11.82 39.79 18.53
CA PRO A 45 -10.76 39.41 17.60
C PRO A 45 -9.45 39.00 18.28
N LEU A 46 -9.08 39.65 19.40
CA LEU A 46 -7.88 39.30 20.16
C LEU A 46 -8.03 37.96 20.88
N TRP A 47 -9.21 37.68 21.42
CA TRP A 47 -9.55 36.37 21.98
C TRP A 47 -9.51 35.28 20.90
N ILE A 48 -10.04 35.55 19.70
CA ILE A 48 -9.98 34.60 18.58
C ILE A 48 -8.52 34.30 18.20
N VAL A 49 -7.67 35.33 18.07
CA VAL A 49 -6.23 35.15 17.78
C VAL A 49 -5.51 34.43 18.91
N GLY A 50 -5.81 34.75 20.18
CA GLY A 50 -5.20 34.11 21.34
C GLY A 50 -5.60 32.63 21.48
N ILE A 51 -6.88 32.30 21.30
CA ILE A 51 -7.38 30.92 21.28
C ILE A 51 -6.75 30.15 20.13
N TYR A 52 -6.69 30.77 18.93
CA TYR A 52 -6.03 30.16 17.78
C TYR A 52 -4.56 29.86 18.05
N ALA A 53 -3.81 30.81 18.60
CA ALA A 53 -2.39 30.62 18.95
C ALA A 53 -2.20 29.51 20.00
N ALA A 54 -3.08 29.43 21.00
CA ALA A 54 -3.05 28.37 22.00
C ALA A 54 -3.34 26.99 21.39
N LEU A 55 -4.39 26.87 20.57
CA LEU A 55 -4.74 25.62 19.89
C LEU A 55 -3.66 25.19 18.90
N TYR A 56 -3.09 26.13 18.15
CA TYR A 56 -1.94 25.87 17.28
C TYR A 56 -0.75 25.36 18.08
N GLY A 57 -0.43 25.99 19.22
CA GLY A 57 0.63 25.53 20.12
C GLY A 57 0.42 24.09 20.61
N ILE A 58 -0.81 23.75 21.03
CA ILE A 58 -1.17 22.38 21.46
C ILE A 58 -1.05 21.38 20.30
N ALA A 59 -1.56 21.74 19.12
CA ALA A 59 -1.48 20.88 17.94
C ALA A 59 -0.02 20.66 17.51
N SER A 60 0.81 21.72 17.56
CA SER A 60 2.24 21.66 17.21
C SER A 60 3.02 20.80 18.19
N THR A 61 2.81 20.95 19.50
CA THR A 61 3.50 20.12 20.49
C THR A 61 3.07 18.66 20.43
N HIS A 62 1.79 18.40 20.14
CA HIS A 62 1.31 17.03 19.92
C HIS A 62 1.92 16.39 18.67
N TYR A 63 2.05 17.16 17.58
CA TYR A 63 2.73 16.75 16.35
C TYR A 63 4.20 16.43 16.61
N GLU A 64 4.97 17.37 17.16
CA GLU A 64 6.40 17.21 17.47
C GLU A 64 6.66 16.02 18.39
N ALA A 65 5.91 15.87 19.49
CA ALA A 65 6.10 14.75 20.42
C ALA A 65 5.78 13.38 19.80
N THR A 66 4.96 13.33 18.75
CA THR A 66 4.66 12.09 18.04
C THR A 66 5.73 11.80 16.99
N LEU A 67 6.20 12.83 16.28
CA LEU A 67 7.32 12.72 15.34
C LEU A 67 8.60 12.27 16.05
N ASP A 68 8.95 12.88 17.19
CA ASP A 68 10.11 12.50 18.00
C ASP A 68 10.08 11.02 18.40
N ARG A 69 8.90 10.49 18.76
CA ARG A 69 8.76 9.08 19.13
C ARG A 69 9.04 8.15 17.96
N VAL A 70 8.58 8.54 16.78
CA VAL A 70 8.83 7.81 15.53
C VAL A 70 10.31 7.87 15.17
N GLU A 71 10.90 9.07 15.12
CA GLU A 71 12.32 9.27 14.80
C GLU A 71 13.24 8.52 15.77
N ASN A 72 12.94 8.54 17.08
CA ASN A 72 13.72 7.79 18.06
C ASN A 72 13.61 6.28 17.85
N ARG A 73 12.44 5.77 17.44
CA ARG A 73 12.26 4.35 17.10
C ARG A 73 13.08 4.01 15.86
N MET A 74 12.92 4.78 14.78
CA MET A 74 13.67 4.60 13.53
C MET A 74 15.19 4.68 13.76
N SER A 75 15.66 5.64 14.54
CA SER A 75 17.09 5.80 14.88
C SER A 75 17.64 4.62 15.68
N ALA A 76 16.88 4.14 16.67
CA ALA A 76 17.27 2.96 17.44
C ALA A 76 17.35 1.70 16.56
N LEU A 77 16.45 1.58 15.59
CA LEU A 77 16.43 0.47 14.63
C LEU A 77 17.59 0.59 13.63
N ALA A 78 17.81 1.77 13.04
CA ALA A 78 18.95 2.05 12.17
C ALA A 78 20.29 1.70 12.86
N SER A 79 20.42 2.03 14.15
CA SER A 79 21.58 1.64 14.94
C SER A 79 21.71 0.11 15.07
N GLN A 80 20.62 -0.60 15.36
CA GLN A 80 20.63 -2.08 15.41
C GLN A 80 20.94 -2.72 14.06
N LEU A 81 20.49 -2.12 12.95
CA LEU A 81 20.75 -2.58 11.59
C LEU A 81 22.21 -2.46 11.19
N SER A 82 22.87 -1.40 11.66
CA SER A 82 24.30 -1.21 11.46
C SER A 82 25.14 -2.29 12.14
N THR A 83 24.57 -3.01 13.13
CA THR A 83 25.23 -4.13 13.76
C THR A 83 25.15 -5.38 12.88
N GLY A 84 26.28 -6.06 12.67
CA GLY A 84 26.35 -7.34 11.95
C GLY A 84 25.73 -8.52 12.71
N ASN A 85 24.81 -8.28 13.64
CA ASN A 85 24.17 -9.30 14.47
C ASN A 85 22.84 -9.75 13.85
N ASP A 86 22.77 -11.01 13.45
CA ASP A 86 21.60 -11.59 12.77
C ASP A 86 20.37 -11.72 13.70
N ASP A 87 20.57 -11.95 15.01
CA ASP A 87 19.46 -11.99 15.99
C ASP A 87 18.86 -10.61 16.24
N ALA A 88 19.69 -9.56 16.16
CA ALA A 88 19.22 -8.18 16.25
C ALA A 88 18.43 -7.81 14.98
N PHE A 89 18.95 -8.20 13.81
CA PHE A 89 18.29 -7.97 12.53
C PHE A 89 16.94 -8.71 12.43
N LYS A 90 16.87 -9.96 12.89
CA LYS A 90 15.60 -10.71 12.93
C LYS A 90 14.55 -10.02 13.82
N ARG A 91 14.93 -9.68 15.06
CA ARG A 91 14.03 -8.96 15.99
C ARG A 91 13.56 -7.62 15.44
N LEU A 92 14.39 -7.00 14.60
CA LEU A 92 14.05 -5.75 13.96
C LEU A 92 13.04 -5.96 12.84
N ILE A 93 13.24 -6.95 11.97
CA ILE A 93 12.28 -7.29 10.91
C ILE A 93 10.88 -7.51 11.49
N GLU A 94 10.77 -8.29 12.56
CA GLU A 94 9.49 -8.57 13.24
C GLU A 94 8.79 -7.31 13.79
N GLN A 95 9.54 -6.21 13.99
CA GLN A 95 8.98 -4.93 14.45
C GLN A 95 8.53 -4.03 13.30
N ILE A 96 9.05 -4.22 12.08
CA ILE A 96 8.79 -3.32 10.94
C ILE A 96 7.31 -3.15 10.68
N PRO A 97 6.47 -4.20 10.60
CA PRO A 97 5.04 -4.02 10.35
C PRO A 97 4.36 -3.13 11.41
N ARG A 98 4.80 -3.23 12.68
CA ARG A 98 4.29 -2.39 13.77
C ARG A 98 4.72 -0.93 13.64
N ILE A 99 5.93 -0.69 13.15
CA ILE A 99 6.47 0.67 12.95
C ILE A 99 5.81 1.32 11.74
N GLN A 100 5.67 0.60 10.63
CA GLN A 100 4.94 1.07 9.44
C GLN A 100 3.46 1.37 9.72
N GLY A 101 2.87 0.70 10.72
CA GLY A 101 1.52 0.97 11.20
C GLY A 101 1.39 2.17 12.15
N MET A 102 2.50 2.83 12.52
CA MET A 102 2.44 4.01 13.38
C MET A 102 1.82 5.18 12.63
N LYS A 103 0.91 5.87 13.31
CA LYS A 103 0.22 7.04 12.78
C LYS A 103 0.81 8.30 13.37
N THR A 104 0.80 9.36 12.58
CA THR A 104 1.16 10.71 13.01
C THR A 104 -0.01 11.65 12.74
N PRO A 105 -0.29 12.59 13.65
CA PRO A 105 -1.22 13.67 13.36
C PRO A 105 -0.68 14.51 12.17
N PRO A 106 -1.53 15.08 11.31
CA PRO A 106 -1.06 15.97 10.24
C PRO A 106 -0.40 17.24 10.79
N GLU A 107 0.51 17.84 10.02
CA GLU A 107 1.19 19.06 10.42
C GLU A 107 0.22 20.26 10.47
N PRO A 108 0.12 21.00 11.59
CA PRO A 108 -0.71 22.20 11.67
C PRO A 108 -0.11 23.33 10.81
N LYS A 109 -0.92 23.94 9.94
CA LYS A 109 -0.49 25.01 9.02
C LYS A 109 -0.93 26.37 9.54
N LEU A 110 0.04 27.20 9.94
CA LEU A 110 -0.20 28.50 10.59
C LEU A 110 -1.16 29.43 9.82
N LEU A 111 -1.13 29.39 8.48
CA LEU A 111 -1.96 30.24 7.61
C LEU A 111 -3.31 29.61 7.24
N GLN A 112 -3.62 28.43 7.74
CA GLN A 112 -4.87 27.71 7.48
C GLN A 112 -5.60 27.46 8.80
N PRO A 113 -6.58 28.30 9.18
CA PRO A 113 -7.12 28.31 10.54
C PRO A 113 -7.89 27.03 10.93
N PHE A 114 -8.36 26.26 9.96
CA PHE A 114 -8.99 24.96 10.21
C PHE A 114 -7.99 23.80 10.26
N SER A 115 -6.73 24.04 9.90
CA SER A 115 -5.70 22.99 9.87
C SER A 115 -5.40 22.43 11.26
N ILE A 116 -5.54 23.23 12.33
CA ILE A 116 -5.29 22.82 13.73
C ILE A 116 -6.24 21.75 14.26
N PHE A 117 -7.41 21.57 13.62
CA PHE A 117 -8.38 20.56 14.05
C PHE A 117 -8.00 19.16 13.56
N PHE A 118 -7.37 19.05 12.40
CA PHE A 118 -6.95 17.76 11.86
C PHE A 118 -5.92 17.04 12.77
N PRO A 119 -4.82 17.67 13.23
CA PRO A 119 -3.89 17.08 14.18
C PRO A 119 -4.53 16.62 15.50
N LEU A 120 -5.67 17.20 15.88
CA LEU A 120 -6.39 16.88 17.12
C LEU A 120 -7.46 15.78 16.95
N LEU A 121 -7.91 15.52 15.72
CA LEU A 121 -9.09 14.69 15.44
C LEU A 121 -8.79 13.49 14.54
N SER A 122 -7.68 13.50 13.81
CA SER A 122 -7.31 12.45 12.87
C SER A 122 -5.83 12.15 12.96
N GLU A 123 -5.50 10.86 12.89
CA GLU A 123 -4.12 10.39 12.70
C GLU A 123 -4.05 9.67 11.37
N GLU A 124 -3.03 9.98 10.58
CA GLU A 124 -2.78 9.38 9.28
C GLU A 124 -1.46 8.57 9.32
N PRO A 125 -1.29 7.54 8.47
CA PRO A 125 -0.02 6.83 8.37
C PRO A 125 1.13 7.79 8.02
N ASN A 126 2.27 7.66 8.71
CA ASN A 126 3.41 8.54 8.45
C ASN A 126 4.11 8.14 7.13
N PRO A 127 4.17 9.03 6.11
CA PRO A 127 4.85 8.74 4.86
C PRO A 127 6.36 8.57 5.01
N GLU A 128 7.00 9.27 5.95
CA GLU A 128 8.45 9.19 6.17
C GLU A 128 8.89 7.81 6.68
N ILE A 129 8.04 7.15 7.50
CA ILE A 129 8.31 5.77 7.94
C ILE A 129 8.31 4.84 6.73
N LEU A 130 7.33 5.01 5.83
CA LEU A 130 7.23 4.19 4.64
C LEU A 130 8.43 4.38 3.72
N GLU A 131 8.80 5.63 3.45
CA GLU A 131 9.99 5.98 2.67
C GLU A 131 11.27 5.42 3.29
N TRP A 132 11.49 5.64 4.59
CA TRP A 132 12.63 5.06 5.30
C TRP A 132 12.65 3.53 5.20
N THR A 133 11.51 2.86 5.42
CA THR A 133 11.47 1.40 5.31
C THR A 133 11.75 0.89 3.91
N GLN A 134 11.32 1.60 2.86
CA GLN A 134 11.63 1.26 1.48
C GLN A 134 13.14 1.30 1.22
N GLU A 135 13.79 2.44 1.52
CA GLU A 135 15.25 2.60 1.37
C GLU A 135 16.02 1.53 2.16
N THR A 136 15.54 1.23 3.36
CA THR A 136 16.23 0.31 4.24
C THR A 136 16.09 -1.13 3.76
N ILE A 137 14.93 -1.54 3.25
CA ILE A 137 14.71 -2.90 2.75
C ILE A 137 15.50 -3.18 1.47
N GLU A 138 15.66 -2.18 0.60
CA GLU A 138 16.54 -2.29 -0.59
C GLU A 138 17.98 -2.59 -0.19
N SER A 139 18.46 -2.00 0.92
CA SER A 139 19.80 -2.30 1.44
C SER A 139 19.95 -3.73 2.00
N TRP A 140 18.84 -4.47 2.17
CA TRP A 140 18.83 -5.78 2.81
C TRP A 140 18.71 -6.97 1.88
N GLN A 141 18.62 -6.77 0.56
CA GLN A 141 18.48 -7.85 -0.42
C GLN A 141 19.45 -9.01 -0.13
N ASP A 142 20.74 -8.70 0.09
CA ASP A 142 21.78 -9.69 0.41
C ASP A 142 21.66 -10.33 1.80
N ARG A 143 21.06 -9.62 2.77
CA ARG A 143 20.89 -10.12 4.15
C ARG A 143 19.67 -11.02 4.27
N LEU A 144 18.58 -10.70 3.58
CA LEU A 144 17.34 -11.49 3.62
C LEU A 144 17.61 -12.94 3.19
N ALA A 145 18.40 -13.14 2.14
CA ALA A 145 18.83 -14.47 1.70
C ALA A 145 19.56 -15.28 2.79
N LYS A 146 20.36 -14.62 3.64
CA LYS A 146 21.13 -15.28 4.72
C LYS A 146 20.26 -15.71 5.90
N LEU A 147 19.12 -15.07 6.10
CA LEU A 147 18.26 -15.27 7.28
C LEU A 147 17.17 -16.31 7.07
N ARG A 148 17.12 -16.92 5.88
CA ARG A 148 16.25 -18.05 5.52
C ARG A 148 16.13 -19.13 6.61
N PRO A 149 17.21 -19.70 7.18
CA PRO A 149 17.08 -20.75 8.20
C PRO A 149 16.56 -20.24 9.55
N ALA A 150 16.49 -18.93 9.76
CA ALA A 150 16.07 -18.36 11.03
C ALA A 150 14.54 -18.28 11.17
N GLY A 151 13.75 -18.53 10.12
CA GLY A 151 12.29 -18.43 10.16
C GLY A 151 11.84 -16.99 10.44
N VAL A 152 12.23 -16.08 9.54
CA VAL A 152 11.87 -14.66 9.62
C VAL A 152 10.41 -14.48 9.21
N ASP A 153 9.63 -13.82 10.05
CA ASP A 153 8.24 -13.45 9.80
C ASP A 153 8.18 -12.03 9.23
N LEU A 154 7.76 -11.92 7.97
CA LEU A 154 7.50 -10.66 7.28
C LEU A 154 5.99 -10.46 7.07
N ALA A 155 5.13 -11.15 7.81
CA ALA A 155 3.69 -11.03 7.65
C ALA A 155 3.21 -9.58 7.89
N GLY A 156 2.37 -9.09 6.99
CA GLY A 156 1.81 -7.74 7.03
C GLY A 156 2.78 -6.61 6.75
N ILE A 157 4.03 -6.91 6.34
CA ILE A 157 4.99 -5.87 5.99
C ILE A 157 4.51 -5.05 4.77
N ASN A 158 4.80 -3.75 4.77
CA ASN A 158 4.60 -2.91 3.61
C ASN A 158 5.89 -2.83 2.77
N LEU A 159 5.83 -3.40 1.58
CA LEU A 159 6.88 -3.47 0.55
C LEU A 159 6.38 -2.86 -0.77
N SER A 160 5.38 -1.96 -0.71
CA SER A 160 4.82 -1.35 -1.92
C SER A 160 5.92 -0.61 -2.68
N GLY A 161 6.08 -0.89 -3.97
CA GLY A 161 7.10 -0.26 -4.81
C GLY A 161 8.54 -0.65 -4.49
N ALA A 162 8.79 -1.62 -3.60
CA ALA A 162 10.14 -2.01 -3.24
C ALA A 162 10.89 -2.61 -4.44
N MET A 163 12.16 -2.23 -4.60
CA MET A 163 13.07 -2.86 -5.56
C MET A 163 13.67 -4.12 -4.95
N LEU A 164 13.26 -5.29 -5.42
CA LEU A 164 13.60 -6.62 -4.90
C LEU A 164 13.91 -7.61 -6.04
N GLN A 165 14.39 -7.09 -7.18
CA GLN A 165 14.75 -7.89 -8.35
C GLN A 165 15.88 -8.84 -7.97
N GLU A 166 15.87 -10.05 -8.53
CA GLU A 166 16.89 -11.08 -8.32
C GLU A 166 17.12 -11.46 -6.83
N THR A 167 16.24 -11.05 -5.91
CA THR A 167 16.37 -11.31 -4.48
C THR A 167 15.84 -12.71 -4.13
N ASP A 168 16.54 -13.40 -3.22
CA ASP A 168 16.07 -14.67 -2.67
C ASP A 168 15.18 -14.45 -1.43
N LEU A 169 13.88 -14.65 -1.62
CA LEU A 169 12.84 -14.60 -0.60
C LEU A 169 12.15 -15.96 -0.43
N SER A 170 12.78 -17.05 -0.89
CA SER A 170 12.20 -18.39 -0.88
C SER A 170 11.87 -18.86 0.54
N GLY A 171 10.67 -19.44 0.68
CA GLY A 171 10.19 -20.03 1.93
C GLY A 171 9.84 -19.03 3.05
N LEU A 172 9.92 -17.71 2.79
CA LEU A 172 9.56 -16.70 3.79
C LEU A 172 8.04 -16.63 4.03
N ASP A 173 7.67 -16.06 5.18
CA ASP A 173 6.28 -15.69 5.46
C ASP A 173 6.02 -14.24 5.08
N LEU A 174 5.29 -14.02 3.99
CA LEU A 174 4.81 -12.73 3.51
C LEU A 174 3.27 -12.70 3.51
N ASP A 175 2.62 -13.47 4.39
CA ASP A 175 1.16 -13.43 4.55
C ASP A 175 0.70 -12.00 4.84
N LYS A 176 -0.32 -11.52 4.13
CA LYS A 176 -0.89 -10.17 4.24
C LYS A 176 0.09 -9.04 3.92
N ALA A 177 1.27 -9.33 3.38
CA ALA A 177 2.22 -8.30 2.98
C ALA A 177 1.62 -7.43 1.86
N ASN A 178 1.98 -6.15 1.84
CA ASN A 178 1.63 -5.24 0.77
C ASN A 178 2.82 -5.07 -0.19
N LEU A 179 2.78 -5.73 -1.33
CA LEU A 179 3.78 -5.71 -2.40
C LEU A 179 3.24 -4.95 -3.63
N PHE A 180 2.29 -4.04 -3.43
CA PHE A 180 1.69 -3.25 -4.52
C PHE A 180 2.77 -2.58 -5.36
N GLY A 181 2.82 -2.90 -6.65
CA GLY A 181 3.80 -2.31 -7.57
C GLY A 181 5.27 -2.63 -7.28
N ALA A 182 5.58 -3.62 -6.43
CA ALA A 182 6.97 -4.00 -6.15
C ALA A 182 7.65 -4.59 -7.39
N GLU A 183 8.97 -4.40 -7.49
CA GLU A 183 9.79 -4.93 -8.58
C GLU A 183 10.52 -6.19 -8.11
N LEU A 184 10.01 -7.36 -8.52
CA LEU A 184 10.46 -8.71 -8.13
C LEU A 184 10.86 -9.54 -9.37
N ASP A 185 11.22 -8.86 -10.46
CA ASP A 185 11.70 -9.53 -11.68
C ASP A 185 12.86 -10.48 -11.32
N ARG A 186 12.78 -11.74 -11.76
CA ARG A 186 13.76 -12.81 -11.46
C ARG A 186 14.00 -13.13 -9.98
N ALA A 187 13.15 -12.68 -9.07
CA ALA A 187 13.26 -13.04 -7.66
C ALA A 187 13.01 -14.55 -7.45
N ASN A 188 13.68 -15.15 -6.46
CA ASN A 188 13.34 -16.48 -5.99
C ASN A 188 12.33 -16.38 -4.84
N LEU A 189 11.09 -16.78 -5.10
CA LEU A 189 9.94 -16.77 -4.20
C LEU A 189 9.37 -18.20 -4.01
N SER A 190 10.19 -19.22 -4.32
CA SER A 190 9.76 -20.61 -4.24
C SER A 190 9.36 -20.98 -2.82
N GLY A 191 8.21 -21.64 -2.67
CA GLY A 191 7.66 -22.05 -1.37
C GLY A 191 7.27 -20.92 -0.42
N THR A 192 7.33 -19.65 -0.84
CA THR A 192 6.98 -18.49 -0.02
C THR A 192 5.47 -18.45 0.24
N ARG A 193 5.06 -17.98 1.43
CA ARG A 193 3.64 -17.77 1.77
C ARG A 193 3.25 -16.32 1.54
N PHE A 194 2.19 -16.10 0.77
CA PHE A 194 1.62 -14.81 0.41
C PHE A 194 0.09 -14.80 0.64
N ARG A 195 -0.41 -15.51 1.64
CA ARG A 195 -1.85 -15.62 1.87
C ARG A 195 -2.42 -14.23 2.15
N GLU A 196 -3.49 -13.86 1.45
CA GLU A 196 -4.13 -12.55 1.54
C GLU A 196 -3.18 -11.36 1.28
N ALA A 197 -2.01 -11.59 0.65
CA ALA A 197 -1.07 -10.54 0.30
C ALA A 197 -1.57 -9.73 -0.89
N ASN A 198 -1.12 -8.48 -0.99
CA ASN A 198 -1.41 -7.60 -2.12
C ASN A 198 -0.19 -7.48 -3.03
N LEU A 199 -0.16 -8.22 -4.14
CA LEU A 199 0.86 -8.11 -5.19
C LEU A 199 0.33 -7.35 -6.42
N SER A 200 -0.79 -6.64 -6.32
CA SER A 200 -1.38 -5.99 -7.49
C SER A 200 -0.40 -5.01 -8.14
N ARG A 201 -0.31 -5.07 -9.47
CA ARG A 201 0.64 -4.32 -10.31
C ARG A 201 2.12 -4.59 -10.04
N ALA A 202 2.48 -5.62 -9.27
CA ALA A 202 3.88 -5.99 -9.11
C ALA A 202 4.48 -6.54 -10.42
N ARG A 203 5.80 -6.43 -10.55
CA ARG A 203 6.58 -7.00 -11.66
C ARG A 203 7.29 -8.26 -11.16
N LEU A 204 6.97 -9.40 -11.74
CA LEU A 204 7.43 -10.73 -11.37
C LEU A 204 7.85 -11.51 -12.63
N ALA A 205 8.32 -10.82 -13.66
CA ALA A 205 8.74 -11.48 -14.89
C ALA A 205 9.95 -12.36 -14.61
N GLU A 206 9.95 -13.58 -15.16
CA GLU A 206 11.01 -14.58 -14.96
C GLU A 206 11.25 -14.97 -13.47
N ALA A 207 10.36 -14.61 -12.54
CA ALA A 207 10.47 -14.98 -11.13
C ALA A 207 10.12 -16.46 -10.88
N ASP A 208 10.71 -17.05 -9.85
CA ASP A 208 10.39 -18.41 -9.41
C ASP A 208 9.43 -18.39 -8.23
N LEU A 209 8.15 -18.67 -8.45
CA LEU A 209 7.13 -18.83 -7.40
C LEU A 209 6.71 -20.31 -7.23
N SER A 210 7.56 -21.26 -7.63
CA SER A 210 7.20 -22.68 -7.56
C SER A 210 6.82 -23.10 -6.14
N GLY A 211 5.68 -23.78 -6.02
CA GLY A 211 5.14 -24.24 -4.74
C GLY A 211 4.71 -23.15 -3.75
N ALA A 212 4.71 -21.86 -4.14
CA ALA A 212 4.26 -20.78 -3.27
C ALA A 212 2.76 -20.86 -2.93
N ASP A 213 2.38 -20.29 -1.78
CA ASP A 213 0.98 -20.25 -1.32
C ASP A 213 0.40 -18.84 -1.41
N LEU A 214 -0.48 -18.61 -2.38
CA LEU A 214 -1.14 -17.35 -2.67
C LEU A 214 -2.65 -17.41 -2.40
N TYR A 215 -3.07 -18.21 -1.40
CA TYR A 215 -4.48 -18.27 -1.00
C TYR A 215 -5.06 -16.86 -0.78
N ARG A 216 -6.11 -16.52 -1.55
CA ARG A 216 -6.79 -15.21 -1.52
C ARG A 216 -5.88 -13.99 -1.76
N ALA A 217 -4.70 -14.17 -2.34
CA ALA A 217 -3.83 -13.05 -2.70
C ALA A 217 -4.44 -12.22 -3.84
N ASN A 218 -4.14 -10.92 -3.83
CA ASN A 218 -4.50 -10.00 -4.91
C ASN A 218 -3.32 -9.83 -5.86
N LEU A 219 -3.44 -10.36 -7.08
CA LEU A 219 -2.50 -10.23 -8.19
C LEU A 219 -3.09 -9.44 -9.37
N PHE A 220 -4.05 -8.55 -9.11
CA PHE A 220 -4.66 -7.72 -10.15
C PHE A 220 -3.60 -6.97 -10.97
N ARG A 221 -3.61 -7.18 -12.30
CA ARG A 221 -2.64 -6.58 -13.24
C ARG A 221 -1.17 -6.82 -12.92
N THR A 222 -0.84 -7.95 -12.32
CA THR A 222 0.57 -8.33 -12.08
C THR A 222 1.23 -8.79 -13.37
N GLU A 223 2.53 -8.50 -13.53
CA GLU A 223 3.34 -8.99 -14.65
C GLU A 223 4.08 -10.27 -14.22
N LEU A 224 3.68 -11.43 -14.74
CA LEU A 224 4.22 -12.76 -14.44
C LEU A 224 4.73 -13.44 -15.72
N ASP A 225 5.09 -12.65 -16.73
CA ASP A 225 5.60 -13.16 -18.01
C ASP A 225 6.83 -14.07 -17.75
N ARG A 226 6.80 -15.31 -18.27
CA ARG A 226 7.84 -16.35 -18.08
C ARG A 226 8.10 -16.78 -16.63
N ALA A 227 7.22 -16.45 -15.69
CA ALA A 227 7.39 -16.88 -14.30
C ALA A 227 7.23 -18.41 -14.16
N ASN A 228 7.99 -19.00 -13.24
CA ASN A 228 7.79 -20.39 -12.83
C ASN A 228 6.71 -20.44 -11.73
N LEU A 229 5.51 -20.87 -12.08
CA LEU A 229 4.36 -21.00 -11.19
C LEU A 229 4.00 -22.48 -10.95
N SER A 230 4.96 -23.39 -11.13
CA SER A 230 4.70 -24.82 -11.00
C SER A 230 4.31 -25.20 -9.57
N GLY A 231 3.26 -26.00 -9.41
CA GLY A 231 2.73 -26.45 -8.11
C GLY A 231 2.19 -25.34 -7.20
N ILE A 232 2.04 -24.12 -7.70
CA ILE A 232 1.58 -22.94 -6.94
C ILE A 232 0.14 -23.11 -6.44
N ARG A 233 -0.20 -22.46 -5.32
CA ARG A 233 -1.56 -22.47 -4.76
C ARG A 233 -2.21 -21.09 -4.90
N PHE A 234 -3.04 -20.93 -5.92
CA PHE A 234 -3.83 -19.72 -6.21
C PHE A 234 -5.29 -19.84 -5.76
N LEU A 235 -5.60 -20.63 -4.73
CA LEU A 235 -6.98 -20.84 -4.30
C LEU A 235 -7.63 -19.49 -3.95
N GLU A 236 -8.73 -19.16 -4.63
CA GLU A 236 -9.46 -17.89 -4.46
C GLU A 236 -8.62 -16.61 -4.70
N ALA A 237 -7.48 -16.71 -5.39
CA ALA A 237 -6.64 -15.56 -5.72
C ALA A 237 -7.24 -14.74 -6.88
N ASP A 238 -6.98 -13.43 -6.88
CA ASP A 238 -7.38 -12.53 -7.97
C ASP A 238 -6.20 -12.25 -8.92
N LEU A 239 -6.15 -12.95 -10.06
CA LEU A 239 -5.21 -12.71 -11.15
C LEU A 239 -5.87 -11.95 -12.32
N SER A 240 -6.98 -11.23 -12.09
CA SER A 240 -7.67 -10.58 -13.18
C SER A 240 -6.77 -9.55 -13.88
N LYS A 241 -6.76 -9.63 -15.22
CA LYS A 241 -5.90 -8.81 -16.10
C LYS A 241 -4.40 -8.94 -15.84
N ALA A 242 -3.95 -10.02 -15.19
CA ALA A 242 -2.53 -10.31 -15.06
C ALA A 242 -1.93 -10.75 -16.42
N ARG A 243 -0.64 -10.51 -16.60
CA ARG A 243 0.14 -10.97 -17.76
C ARG A 243 0.92 -12.21 -17.37
N LEU A 244 0.70 -13.32 -18.05
CA LEU A 244 1.29 -14.64 -17.76
C LEU A 244 1.82 -15.27 -19.05
N ALA A 245 2.29 -14.48 -20.02
CA ALA A 245 2.75 -15.04 -21.28
C ALA A 245 3.98 -15.93 -21.02
N ASP A 246 4.01 -17.12 -21.64
CA ASP A 246 5.07 -18.12 -21.44
C ASP A 246 5.26 -18.59 -19.97
N ALA A 247 4.31 -18.34 -19.07
CA ALA A 247 4.42 -18.77 -17.68
C ALA A 247 4.19 -20.29 -17.52
N ASN A 248 4.87 -20.91 -16.57
CA ASN A 248 4.69 -22.33 -16.25
C ASN A 248 3.64 -22.51 -15.13
N LEU A 249 2.41 -22.90 -15.46
CA LEU A 249 1.33 -23.20 -14.50
C LEU A 249 1.16 -24.72 -14.26
N SER A 250 2.20 -25.52 -14.50
CA SER A 250 2.10 -26.97 -14.32
C SER A 250 1.76 -27.37 -12.87
N ASP A 251 0.80 -28.29 -12.69
CA ASP A 251 0.21 -28.70 -11.40
C ASP A 251 -0.32 -27.54 -10.51
N ALA A 252 -0.47 -26.33 -11.06
CA ALA A 252 -1.00 -25.17 -10.34
C ALA A 252 -2.42 -25.44 -9.84
N ASN A 253 -2.72 -25.04 -8.60
CA ASN A 253 -4.06 -25.08 -8.04
C ASN A 253 -4.73 -23.71 -8.16
N LEU A 254 -5.57 -23.56 -9.17
CA LEU A 254 -6.33 -22.35 -9.52
C LEU A 254 -7.80 -22.47 -9.08
N HIS A 255 -8.13 -23.32 -8.11
CA HIS A 255 -9.51 -23.49 -7.65
C HIS A 255 -10.12 -22.15 -7.21
N ARG A 256 -11.23 -21.75 -7.84
CA ARG A 256 -11.90 -20.45 -7.60
C ARG A 256 -11.02 -19.22 -7.85
N ALA A 257 -9.89 -19.36 -8.53
CA ALA A 257 -9.06 -18.23 -8.92
C ALA A 257 -9.76 -17.40 -9.99
N ASN A 258 -9.61 -16.08 -9.91
CA ASN A 258 -10.12 -15.16 -10.92
C ASN A 258 -9.01 -14.80 -11.92
N LEU A 259 -9.04 -15.33 -13.14
CA LEU A 259 -8.14 -14.99 -14.25
C LEU A 259 -8.87 -14.20 -15.34
N SER A 260 -9.97 -13.51 -15.02
CA SER A 260 -10.75 -12.80 -16.04
C SER A 260 -9.89 -11.76 -16.76
N GLY A 261 -9.87 -11.79 -18.09
CA GLY A 261 -9.08 -10.89 -18.91
C GLY A 261 -7.57 -11.04 -18.76
N ALA A 262 -7.07 -12.16 -18.20
CA ALA A 262 -5.63 -12.42 -18.11
C ALA A 262 -5.05 -12.76 -19.48
N GLU A 263 -3.80 -12.38 -19.71
CA GLU A 263 -3.03 -12.71 -20.92
C GLU A 263 -2.22 -13.99 -20.64
N LEU A 264 -2.67 -15.16 -21.11
CA LEU A 264 -2.07 -16.47 -20.82
C LEU A 264 -1.36 -17.07 -22.06
N ASN A 265 -0.97 -16.22 -23.00
CA ASN A 265 -0.40 -16.63 -24.28
C ASN A 265 0.80 -17.57 -24.07
N ARG A 266 0.77 -18.77 -24.64
CA ARG A 266 1.80 -19.82 -24.51
C ARG A 266 2.07 -20.34 -23.08
N ALA A 267 1.21 -20.04 -22.11
CA ALA A 267 1.33 -20.59 -20.77
C ALA A 267 1.13 -22.11 -20.77
N ASP A 268 1.86 -22.81 -19.89
CA ASP A 268 1.78 -24.27 -19.74
C ASP A 268 0.78 -24.66 -18.64
N PHE A 269 -0.28 -25.37 -19.02
CA PHE A 269 -1.35 -25.83 -18.12
C PHE A 269 -1.26 -27.32 -17.75
N SER A 270 -0.13 -27.98 -17.99
CA SER A 270 0.07 -29.40 -17.66
C SER A 270 -0.42 -29.72 -16.26
N GLU A 271 -1.34 -30.67 -16.11
CA GLU A 271 -1.81 -31.15 -14.81
C GLU A 271 -2.46 -30.07 -13.89
N ALA A 272 -2.78 -28.88 -14.41
CA ALA A 272 -3.34 -27.77 -13.65
C ALA A 272 -4.79 -28.05 -13.18
N LYS A 273 -5.22 -27.39 -12.10
CA LYS A 273 -6.52 -27.57 -11.45
C LYS A 273 -7.31 -26.26 -11.49
N LEU A 274 -8.26 -26.16 -12.41
CA LEU A 274 -9.09 -24.97 -12.70
C LEU A 274 -10.52 -25.09 -12.16
N LEU A 275 -10.80 -26.02 -11.24
CA LEU A 275 -12.15 -26.25 -10.69
C LEU A 275 -12.78 -24.92 -10.24
N ASP A 276 -13.94 -24.58 -10.81
CA ASP A 276 -14.65 -23.33 -10.55
C ASP A 276 -13.79 -22.06 -10.70
N ALA A 277 -12.78 -22.03 -11.57
CA ALA A 277 -11.98 -20.83 -11.87
C ALA A 277 -12.70 -19.90 -12.88
N ASN A 278 -12.24 -18.64 -13.01
CA ASN A 278 -12.78 -17.71 -14.00
C ASN A 278 -11.75 -17.36 -15.07
N LEU A 279 -11.90 -17.87 -16.29
CA LEU A 279 -11.12 -17.51 -17.47
C LEU A 279 -11.88 -16.56 -18.41
N SER A 280 -12.95 -15.90 -17.95
CA SER A 280 -13.76 -15.07 -18.83
C SER A 280 -12.91 -13.98 -19.51
N ARG A 281 -13.02 -13.87 -20.83
CA ARG A 281 -12.25 -12.90 -21.64
C ARG A 281 -10.73 -13.06 -21.57
N ALA A 282 -10.21 -14.18 -21.07
CA ALA A 282 -8.78 -14.44 -21.08
C ALA A 282 -8.26 -14.72 -22.51
N GLU A 283 -7.01 -14.35 -22.77
CA GLU A 283 -6.31 -14.65 -24.03
C GLU A 283 -5.52 -15.94 -23.87
N LEU A 284 -5.84 -16.96 -24.68
CA LEU A 284 -5.25 -18.29 -24.55
C LEU A 284 -4.40 -18.68 -25.78
N SER A 285 -3.82 -17.71 -26.48
CA SER A 285 -3.09 -17.97 -27.73
C SER A 285 -1.94 -18.93 -27.52
N GLY A 286 -2.02 -20.11 -28.14
CA GLY A 286 -0.96 -21.11 -28.10
C GLY A 286 -0.68 -21.71 -26.73
N ILE A 287 -1.63 -21.69 -25.79
CA ILE A 287 -1.47 -22.38 -24.49
C ILE A 287 -1.04 -23.84 -24.68
N GLN A 288 -0.17 -24.31 -23.81
CA GLN A 288 0.44 -25.63 -23.89
C GLN A 288 -0.28 -26.61 -22.95
N ASN A 289 -0.30 -27.89 -23.34
CA ASN A 289 -0.75 -29.02 -22.50
C ASN A 289 -2.16 -28.86 -21.90
N TRP A 290 -3.04 -28.07 -22.55
CA TRP A 290 -4.41 -27.85 -22.07
C TRP A 290 -5.25 -29.13 -22.00
N LYS A 291 -4.89 -30.19 -22.73
CA LYS A 291 -5.55 -31.50 -22.65
C LYS A 291 -5.20 -32.26 -21.36
N GLU A 292 -4.14 -31.87 -20.66
CA GLU A 292 -3.64 -32.48 -19.42
C GLU A 292 -4.18 -31.77 -18.16
N ILE A 293 -5.00 -30.73 -18.32
CA ILE A 293 -5.69 -30.08 -17.19
C ILE A 293 -6.52 -31.13 -16.43
N LYS A 294 -6.26 -31.30 -15.13
CA LYS A 294 -6.90 -32.31 -14.27
C LYS A 294 -8.38 -32.03 -14.04
N TYR A 295 -8.70 -30.78 -13.71
CA TYR A 295 -10.04 -30.37 -13.33
C TYR A 295 -10.40 -29.04 -13.98
N ILE A 296 -11.46 -29.01 -14.79
CA ILE A 296 -11.98 -27.79 -15.43
C ILE A 296 -13.50 -27.62 -15.24
N ARG A 297 -14.11 -28.47 -14.42
CA ARG A 297 -15.53 -28.37 -14.10
C ARG A 297 -15.83 -27.01 -13.47
N GLY A 298 -16.88 -26.34 -13.91
CA GLY A 298 -17.31 -25.05 -13.41
C GLY A 298 -16.42 -23.87 -13.81
N THR A 299 -15.32 -24.10 -14.54
CA THR A 299 -14.47 -23.03 -15.04
C THR A 299 -15.26 -22.17 -16.01
N ASN A 300 -15.29 -20.86 -15.79
CA ASN A 300 -15.96 -19.94 -16.69
C ASN A 300 -15.06 -19.58 -17.87
N ILE A 301 -15.45 -19.97 -19.08
CA ILE A 301 -14.69 -19.70 -20.32
C ILE A 301 -15.37 -18.67 -21.21
N LEU A 302 -16.36 -17.92 -20.69
CA LEU A 302 -17.12 -16.95 -21.46
C LEU A 302 -16.21 -15.90 -22.11
N GLY A 303 -16.26 -15.80 -23.44
CA GLY A 303 -15.57 -14.77 -24.20
C GLY A 303 -14.05 -14.92 -24.24
N VAL A 304 -13.50 -16.09 -23.89
CA VAL A 304 -12.09 -16.43 -24.13
C VAL A 304 -11.72 -16.14 -25.58
N VAL A 305 -10.53 -15.57 -25.78
CA VAL A 305 -10.00 -15.14 -27.09
C VAL A 305 -8.78 -15.97 -27.47
N ASP A 306 -8.62 -16.23 -28.77
CA ASP A 306 -7.46 -16.90 -29.38
C ASP A 306 -7.10 -18.28 -28.78
N ALA A 307 -8.07 -19.00 -28.20
CA ALA A 307 -7.82 -20.34 -27.69
C ALA A 307 -7.45 -21.34 -28.80
N PRO A 308 -6.65 -22.39 -28.50
CA PRO A 308 -6.33 -23.43 -29.45
C PRO A 308 -7.58 -24.11 -30.01
N GLU A 309 -7.50 -24.57 -31.26
CA GLU A 309 -8.58 -25.30 -31.90
C GLU A 309 -9.02 -26.51 -31.05
N GLY A 310 -10.33 -26.64 -30.83
CA GLY A 310 -10.93 -27.70 -30.01
C GLY A 310 -10.88 -27.45 -28.49
N PHE A 311 -10.18 -26.43 -27.99
CA PHE A 311 -10.14 -26.13 -26.54
C PHE A 311 -11.54 -25.90 -25.95
N ARG A 312 -12.35 -25.07 -26.62
CA ARG A 312 -13.70 -24.71 -26.14
C ARG A 312 -14.60 -25.94 -26.00
N GLU A 313 -14.67 -26.76 -27.02
CA GLU A 313 -15.49 -27.98 -27.05
C GLU A 313 -15.02 -28.96 -25.96
N TRP A 314 -13.72 -29.21 -25.89
CA TRP A 314 -13.11 -30.07 -24.88
C TRP A 314 -13.41 -29.60 -23.44
N ALA A 315 -13.41 -28.28 -23.20
CA ALA A 315 -13.69 -27.69 -21.90
C ALA A 315 -15.17 -27.84 -21.52
N LEU A 316 -16.08 -27.54 -22.46
CA LEU A 316 -17.53 -27.68 -22.24
C LEU A 316 -17.93 -29.14 -21.98
N GLU A 317 -17.36 -30.10 -22.71
CA GLU A 317 -17.57 -31.54 -22.48
C GLU A 317 -17.14 -31.98 -21.07
N ARG A 318 -16.18 -31.27 -20.46
CA ARG A 318 -15.68 -31.51 -19.09
C ARG A 318 -16.37 -30.68 -18.03
N GLY A 319 -17.45 -30.00 -18.40
CA GLY A 319 -18.30 -29.26 -17.47
C GLY A 319 -17.83 -27.85 -17.17
N ALA A 320 -16.98 -27.24 -18.01
CA ALA A 320 -16.80 -25.79 -18.03
C ALA A 320 -18.13 -25.10 -18.34
N VAL A 321 -18.23 -23.82 -17.99
CA VAL A 321 -19.45 -23.03 -18.15
C VAL A 321 -19.16 -21.74 -18.91
N GLU A 322 -20.19 -21.17 -19.54
CA GLU A 322 -20.17 -19.83 -20.10
C GLU A 322 -21.21 -19.01 -19.35
N MET A 323 -20.76 -18.15 -18.44
CA MET A 323 -21.63 -17.37 -17.58
C MET A 323 -21.08 -15.95 -17.42
N GLU A 324 -21.97 -14.95 -17.34
CA GLU A 324 -21.56 -13.57 -17.09
C GLU A 324 -20.74 -13.45 -15.80
N THR A 325 -19.73 -12.56 -15.81
CA THR A 325 -18.75 -12.47 -14.72
C THR A 325 -19.43 -12.11 -13.39
N GLU A 326 -20.42 -11.22 -13.41
CA GLU A 326 -21.18 -10.84 -12.21
C GLU A 326 -21.96 -12.02 -11.63
N ALA A 327 -22.57 -12.85 -12.48
CA ALA A 327 -23.28 -14.05 -12.05
C ALA A 327 -22.31 -15.12 -11.53
N TRP A 328 -21.13 -15.25 -12.13
CA TRP A 328 -20.07 -16.11 -11.63
C TRP A 328 -19.57 -15.68 -10.26
N MET A 329 -19.31 -14.38 -10.06
CA MET A 329 -18.90 -13.82 -8.78
C MET A 329 -19.98 -14.05 -7.73
N ALA A 330 -21.25 -13.78 -8.04
CA ALA A 330 -22.36 -13.98 -7.12
C ALA A 330 -22.54 -15.45 -6.70
N LYS A 331 -22.31 -16.40 -7.60
CA LYS A 331 -22.37 -17.84 -7.31
C LYS A 331 -21.27 -18.29 -6.34
N HIS A 332 -20.14 -17.59 -6.33
CA HIS A 332 -18.95 -17.96 -5.57
C HIS A 332 -18.56 -16.95 -4.48
N SER A 333 -19.35 -15.91 -4.22
CA SER A 333 -19.14 -14.96 -3.11
C SER A 333 -19.94 -15.30 -1.85
N GLY A 334 -20.75 -16.37 -1.88
CA GLY A 334 -21.72 -16.72 -0.84
C GLY A 334 -21.27 -17.75 0.20
N LEU A 335 -19.98 -17.80 0.59
CA LEU A 335 -19.51 -18.61 1.73
C LEU A 335 -18.73 -17.75 2.72
#